data_AF-A0A5C6Q3N7-F1
#
_entry.id   AF-A0A5C6Q3N7-F1
#
_cell.length_a   1.000
_cell.length_b   1.000
_cell.length_c   1.000
_cell.angle_alpha   90.00
_cell.angle_beta   90.00
_cell.angle_gamma   90.00
#
_symmetry.space_group_name_H-M   'P 1'
#
loop_
_entity.id
_entity.type
_entity.pdbx_description
1 polymer ?
#
loop_
_entity_poly.entity_id
_entity_poly.type
_entity_poly.pdbx_seq_one_letter_code
_entity_poly.pdbx_strand_id
1 'polypeptide(L)' 'GVINPKTAKILARLHMSDKSWLKLTTNFECVFTGAAGTAEHLSEFSKHVGLQRTHGLANAQAFLNSA' A
#
# COMPACT_ATOMS: atom_id res chain seq x y z
N GLY A 1 15.55 5.25 -4.15
CA GLY A 1 15.46 3.80 -4.43
C GLY A 1 15.65 3.54 -5.92
N VAL A 2 15.98 2.31 -6.29
CA VAL A 2 16.10 1.84 -7.68
C VAL A 2 15.08 0.74 -7.90
N ILE A 3 14.34 0.79 -9.02
CA ILE A 3 13.39 -0.26 -9.38
C ILE A 3 14.18 -1.38 -10.07
N ASN A 4 14.21 -2.56 -9.46
CA ASN A 4 14.85 -3.72 -10.08
C ASN A 4 14.06 -4.11 -11.34
N PRO A 5 14.73 -4.36 -12.49
CA PRO A 5 14.06 -4.79 -13.72
C PRO A 5 13.16 -6.03 -13.54
N LYS A 6 13.47 -6.90 -12.57
CA LYS A 6 12.62 -8.06 -12.22
C LYS A 6 11.27 -7.64 -11.63
N THR A 7 11.19 -6.47 -11.00
CA THR A 7 9.99 -5.92 -10.36
C THR A 7 9.02 -5.32 -11.36
N ALA A 8 9.47 -4.91 -12.55
CA ALA A 8 8.61 -4.33 -13.60
C ALA A 8 7.42 -5.22 -13.98
N LYS A 9 7.61 -6.55 -14.00
CA LYS A 9 6.53 -7.51 -14.24
C LYS A 9 5.47 -7.53 -13.15
N ILE A 10 5.87 -7.28 -11.89
CA ILE A 10 4.94 -7.22 -10.76
C ILE A 10 4.15 -5.90 -10.79
N LEU A 11 4.81 -4.80 -11.18
CA LEU A 11 4.19 -3.48 -11.30
C LEU A 11 3.08 -3.47 -12.35
N ALA A 12 3.34 -4.07 -13.51
CA ALA A 12 2.35 -4.24 -14.57
C ALA A 12 1.13 -5.03 -14.08
N ARG A 13 1.32 -6.09 -13.28
CA ARG A 13 0.23 -6.90 -12.73
C ARG A 13 -0.56 -6.18 -11.64
N LEU A 14 0.09 -5.33 -10.87
CA LEU A 14 -0.53 -4.55 -9.80
C LEU A 14 -1.15 -3.24 -10.31
N HIS A 15 -1.00 -2.93 -11.61
CA HIS A 15 -1.41 -1.66 -12.20
C HIS A 15 -0.84 -0.44 -11.43
N MET A 16 0.38 -0.57 -10.92
CA MET A 16 1.03 0.48 -10.13
C MET A 16 2.09 1.21 -10.95
N SER A 17 2.11 2.54 -10.83
CA SER A 17 3.18 3.34 -11.41
C SER A 17 4.51 3.15 -10.68
N ASP A 18 5.62 3.29 -11.42
CA ASP A 18 7.00 3.26 -10.88
C ASP A 18 7.18 4.24 -9.73
N LYS A 19 6.54 5.42 -9.83
CA LYS A 19 6.59 6.46 -8.80
C LYS A 19 5.90 6.02 -7.51
N SER A 20 4.69 5.45 -7.60
CA SER A 20 3.97 4.93 -6.44
C SER A 20 4.70 3.75 -5.81
N TRP A 21 5.29 2.88 -6.63
CA TRP A 21 6.12 1.78 -6.14
C TRP A 21 7.38 2.24 -5.40
N LEU A 22 8.11 3.21 -5.96
CA LEU A 22 9.33 3.71 -5.35
C LEU A 22 9.01 4.39 -4.01
N LYS A 23 7.94 5.18 -3.97
CA LYS A 23 7.48 5.84 -2.75
C LYS A 23 7.03 4.82 -1.70
N LEU A 24 6.32 3.76 -2.12
CA LEU A 24 5.86 2.70 -1.23
C LEU A 24 7.04 1.93 -0.66
N THR A 25 7.96 1.45 -1.49
CA THR A 25 9.10 0.62 -1.06
C THR A 25 10.16 1.40 -0.28
N THR A 26 10.31 2.71 -0.53
CA THR A 26 11.27 3.54 0.21
C THR A 26 10.74 3.97 1.57
N ASN A 27 9.43 4.22 1.69
CA ASN A 27 8.83 4.77 2.92
C ASN A 27 7.85 3.79 3.57
N PHE A 28 7.90 2.50 3.24
CA PHE A 28 6.87 1.53 3.65
C PHE A 28 6.65 1.56 5.16
N GLU A 29 7.73 1.44 5.94
CA GLU A 29 7.70 1.39 7.40
C GLU A 29 7.32 2.73 8.04
N CYS A 30 7.52 3.85 7.33
CA CYS A 30 7.06 5.17 7.76
C CYS A 30 5.57 5.39 7.46
N VAL A 31 5.05 4.78 6.40
CA VAL A 31 3.68 4.99 5.89
C VAL A 31 2.70 3.98 6.49
N PHE A 32 3.14 2.75 6.69
CA PHE A 32 2.34 1.66 7.25
C PHE A 32 3.02 1.14 8.51
N THR A 33 2.42 1.47 9.66
CA THR A 33 2.84 0.95 10.97
C THR A 33 2.09 -0.33 11.36
N GLY A 34 1.42 -0.96 10.39
CA GLY A 34 0.50 -2.08 10.58
C GLY A 34 0.09 -2.68 9.24
N ALA A 35 -1.11 -3.27 9.17
CA ALA A 35 -1.61 -3.88 7.94
C ALA A 35 -1.68 -2.86 6.78
N ALA A 36 -1.34 -3.31 5.57
CA ALA A 36 -1.43 -2.55 4.33
C ALA A 36 -2.29 -3.35 3.32
N GLY A 37 -3.20 -2.68 2.62
CA GLY A 37 -4.16 -3.31 1.71
C GLY A 37 -5.14 -2.29 1.13
N THR A 38 -6.18 -2.74 0.41
CA THR A 38 -7.24 -1.83 -0.06
C THR A 38 -8.05 -1.30 1.12
N ALA A 39 -8.76 -0.19 0.91
CA ALA A 39 -9.59 0.41 1.93
C ALA A 39 -10.66 -0.55 2.47
N GLU A 40 -11.28 -1.35 1.59
CA GLU A 40 -12.25 -2.37 2.00
C GLU A 40 -11.60 -3.43 2.90
N HIS A 41 -10.48 -4.01 2.47
CA HIS A 41 -9.82 -5.09 3.22
C HIS A 41 -9.25 -4.61 4.55
N LEU A 42 -8.72 -3.39 4.63
CA LEU A 42 -8.24 -2.82 5.89
C LEU A 42 -9.40 -2.57 6.87
N SER A 43 -10.55 -2.12 6.37
CA SER A 43 -11.77 -1.94 7.17
C SER A 43 -12.29 -3.27 7.71
N GLU A 44 -12.33 -4.30 6.86
CA GLU A 44 -12.74 -5.64 7.25
C GLU A 44 -11.77 -6.29 8.24
N PHE A 45 -10.46 -6.19 7.98
CA PHE A 45 -9.42 -6.65 8.89
C PHE A 45 -9.55 -5.99 10.25
N SER A 46 -9.64 -4.65 10.30
CA SER A 46 -9.73 -3.90 11.55
C SER A 46 -10.94 -4.31 12.39
N LYS A 47 -12.09 -4.56 11.75
CA LYS A 47 -13.28 -5.10 12.43
C LYS A 47 -13.04 -6.49 12.99
N HIS A 48 -12.41 -7.38 12.22
CA HIS A 48 -12.12 -8.76 12.65
C HIS A 48 -11.13 -8.83 13.82
N VAL A 49 -10.11 -7.97 13.82
CA VAL A 49 -9.10 -7.94 14.89
C VAL A 49 -9.48 -7.04 16.07
N GLY A 50 -10.69 -6.49 16.09
CA GLY A 50 -11.19 -5.65 17.19
C GLY A 50 -10.52 -4.28 17.32
N LEU A 51 -9.93 -3.78 16.24
CA LEU A 51 -9.31 -2.45 16.22
C LEU A 51 -10.38 -1.37 16.05
N GLN A 52 -10.36 -0.39 16.95
CA GLN A 52 -11.28 0.76 16.91
C GLN A 52 -10.98 1.74 15.77
N ARG A 53 -9.79 1.67 15.16
CA ARG A 53 -9.38 2.53 14.04
C ARG A 53 -8.63 1.72 12.99
N THR A 54 -8.93 2.00 11.73
CA THR A 54 -8.22 1.44 10.58
C THR A 54 -6.96 2.23 10.30
N HIS A 55 -5.83 1.83 10.89
CA HIS A 55 -4.53 2.44 10.63
C HIS A 55 -4.11 2.25 9.17
N GLY A 56 -3.49 3.26 8.57
CA GLY A 56 -2.98 3.18 7.19
C GLY A 56 -4.05 3.35 6.09
N LEU A 57 -5.33 3.58 6.42
CA LEU A 57 -6.42 3.71 5.44
C LEU A 57 -6.22 4.86 4.45
N ALA A 58 -5.97 6.07 4.95
CA ALA A 58 -5.76 7.26 4.12
C ALA A 58 -4.52 7.10 3.22
N ASN A 59 -3.48 6.45 3.76
CA ASN A 59 -2.26 6.16 3.00
C ASN A 59 -2.55 5.15 1.89
N ALA A 60 -3.20 4.02 2.21
CA ALA A 60 -3.63 3.03 1.22
C ALA A 60 -4.42 3.66 0.08
N GLN A 61 -5.39 4.52 0.40
CA GLN A 61 -6.20 5.21 -0.59
C GLN A 61 -5.38 6.18 -1.43
N ALA A 62 -4.46 6.93 -0.83
CA ALA A 62 -3.56 7.82 -1.56
C ALA A 62 -2.64 7.07 -2.53
N PHE A 63 -2.11 5.90 -2.14
CA PHE A 63 -1.24 5.10 -3.00
C PHE A 63 -1.97 4.40 -4.14
N LEU A 64 -3.21 3.94 -3.91
CA LEU A 64 -4.06 3.33 -4.93
C LEU A 64 -4.64 4.35 -5.91
N ASN A 65 -5.05 5.53 -5.43
CA ASN A 65 -5.63 6.58 -6.28
C ASN A 65 -4.60 7.44 -7.03
N SER A 66 -3.30 7.27 -6.74
CA SER A 66 -2.21 7.93 -7.47
C SER A 66 -1.53 7.02 -8.50
N ALA A 67 -2.17 5.89 -8.80
CA ALA A 67 -1.78 4.97 -9.86
C ALA A 67 -2.34 5.43 -11.22
#